data_AF-D2R1E5-F1
#
_entry.id   AF-D2R1E5-F1
#
_cell.length_a   1.000
_cell.length_b   1.000
_cell.length_c   1.000
_cell.angle_alpha   90.00
_cell.angle_beta   90.00
_cell.angle_gamma   90.00
#
_symmetry.space_group_name_H-M   'P 1'
#
loop_
_entity.id
_entity.type
_entity.pdbx_description
1 polymer ?
#
loop_
_entity_poly.entity_id
_entity_poly.type
_entity_poly.pdbx_seq_one_letter_code
_entity_poly.pdbx_strand_id
1 'polypeptide(L)'
;MSFQFQCPQGHLLEGEPSQAGQQCVCPMCGMLFLIPQPIAQPEGPQFAINPGGGAPGQPAAPPFDPSKPQEPELFHIPCPNGHELETPAEMLDQEVLCPQCQVQFRLRKRDSVEFKKKKEEQDRIREIKLGNAWLNWAIAAAVLVGIGLVGLIIASQMGRTPPP
;
A
#
# COMPACT_ATOMS: atom_id res chain seq x y z
N MET A 1 -9.44 -29.13 38.06
CA MET A 1 -8.24 -28.42 38.54
C MET A 1 -8.08 -27.22 37.65
N SER A 2 -8.02 -26.01 38.20
CA SER A 2 -7.74 -24.81 37.41
C SER A 2 -6.25 -24.72 37.09
N PHE A 3 -5.90 -24.01 36.03
CA PHE A 3 -4.53 -23.64 35.69
C PHE A 3 -4.43 -22.13 35.53
N GLN A 4 -3.26 -21.59 35.85
CA GLN A 4 -2.98 -20.16 35.74
C GLN A 4 -2.27 -19.86 34.42
N PHE A 5 -2.66 -18.78 33.76
CA PHE A 5 -2.06 -18.31 32.51
C PHE A 5 -2.03 -16.78 32.48
N GLN A 6 -1.17 -16.20 31.65
CA GLN A 6 -1.07 -14.75 31.51
C GLN A 6 -1.64 -14.31 30.16
N CYS A 7 -2.40 -13.21 30.17
CA CYS A 7 -2.77 -12.53 28.93
C CYS A 7 -1.53 -11.87 28.31
N PRO A 8 -1.56 -11.47 27.01
CA PRO A 8 -0.45 -10.78 26.36
C PRO A 8 -0.03 -9.46 27.03
N GLN A 9 -0.89 -8.89 27.89
CA GLN A 9 -0.63 -7.67 28.67
C GLN A 9 -0.05 -7.97 30.07
N GLY A 10 0.22 -9.24 30.42
CA GLY A 10 0.85 -9.63 31.68
C GLY A 10 -0.09 -9.85 32.88
N HIS A 11 -1.41 -9.75 32.71
CA HIS A 11 -2.37 -10.07 33.78
C HIS A 11 -2.49 -11.59 33.98
N LEU A 12 -2.36 -12.03 35.24
CA LEU A 12 -2.52 -13.42 35.65
C LEU A 12 -4.02 -13.77 35.76
N LEU A 13 -4.44 -14.82 35.07
CA LEU A 13 -5.80 -15.31 35.01
C LEU A 13 -5.83 -16.80 35.36
N GLU A 14 -6.98 -17.25 35.83
CA GLU A 14 -7.21 -18.65 36.20
C GLU A 14 -8.34 -19.20 35.32
N GLY A 15 -8.13 -20.37 34.73
CA GLY A 15 -9.09 -21.04 33.86
C GLY A 15 -9.03 -22.55 33.99
N GLU A 16 -9.98 -23.22 33.35
CA GLU A 16 -10.05 -24.68 33.37
C GLU A 16 -9.32 -25.28 32.15
N PRO A 17 -8.63 -26.43 32.25
CA PRO A 17 -7.90 -27.03 31.13
C PRO A 17 -8.76 -27.27 29.87
N SER A 18 -10.07 -27.42 30.04
CA SER A 18 -11.06 -27.52 28.95
C SER A 18 -11.18 -26.23 28.11
N GLN A 19 -10.75 -25.10 28.65
CA GLN A 19 -10.74 -23.79 28.00
C GLN A 19 -9.43 -23.53 27.24
N ALA A 20 -8.44 -24.41 27.37
CA ALA A 20 -7.19 -24.32 26.65
C ALA A 20 -7.44 -24.33 25.12
N GLY A 21 -6.90 -23.35 24.41
CA GLY A 21 -7.16 -23.15 22.99
C GLY A 21 -8.49 -22.48 22.64
N GLN A 22 -9.34 -22.16 23.63
CA GLN A 22 -10.53 -21.34 23.41
C GLN A 22 -10.20 -19.84 23.49
N GLN A 23 -11.03 -19.04 22.84
CA GLN A 23 -10.93 -17.59 22.85
C GLN A 23 -11.58 -17.03 24.12
N CYS A 24 -10.86 -16.18 24.86
CA CYS A 24 -11.35 -15.53 26.07
C CYS A 24 -11.07 -14.02 26.06
N VAL A 25 -11.83 -13.28 26.85
CA VAL A 25 -11.64 -11.84 27.06
C VAL A 25 -11.03 -11.63 28.44
N CYS A 26 -9.90 -10.93 28.52
CA CYS A 26 -9.30 -10.57 29.80
C CYS A 26 -10.20 -9.54 30.52
N PRO A 27 -10.67 -9.79 31.75
CA PRO A 27 -11.49 -8.82 32.49
C PRO A 27 -10.70 -7.57 32.93
N MET A 28 -9.37 -7.64 32.94
CA MET A 28 -8.50 -6.52 33.34
C MET A 28 -8.23 -5.53 32.21
N CYS A 29 -8.08 -6.00 30.97
CA CYS A 29 -7.71 -5.15 29.83
C CYS A 29 -8.67 -5.20 28.63
N GLY A 30 -9.69 -6.07 28.66
CA GLY A 30 -10.68 -6.21 27.59
C GLY A 30 -10.18 -6.85 26.29
N MET A 31 -8.92 -7.31 26.26
CA MET A 31 -8.34 -7.94 25.07
C MET A 31 -8.88 -9.36 24.87
N LEU A 32 -9.24 -9.67 23.62
CA LEU A 32 -9.65 -10.99 23.15
C LEU A 32 -8.40 -11.77 22.69
N PHE A 33 -8.16 -12.95 23.28
CA PHE A 33 -6.99 -13.78 22.96
C PHE A 33 -7.28 -15.28 23.15
N LEU A 34 -6.39 -16.14 22.67
CA LEU A 34 -6.49 -17.60 22.84
C LEU A 34 -5.76 -18.03 24.11
N ILE A 35 -6.41 -18.86 24.93
CA ILE A 35 -5.80 -19.39 26.15
C ILE A 35 -4.68 -20.37 25.76
N PRO A 36 -3.41 -20.13 26.16
CA PRO A 36 -2.31 -21.02 25.83
C PRO A 36 -2.54 -22.38 26.49
N GLN A 37 -2.34 -23.45 25.72
CA GLN A 37 -2.44 -24.79 26.29
C GLN A 37 -1.29 -24.99 27.28
N PRO A 38 -1.55 -25.45 28.52
CA PRO A 38 -0.49 -25.84 29.40
C PRO A 38 0.27 -26.97 28.70
N ILE A 39 1.53 -26.72 28.35
CA ILE A 39 2.43 -27.74 27.82
C ILE A 39 2.51 -28.78 28.94
N ALA A 40 1.76 -29.87 28.82
CA ALA A 40 1.96 -31.04 29.66
C ALA A 40 3.42 -31.42 29.45
N GLN A 41 4.26 -31.17 30.44
CA GLN A 41 5.67 -31.58 30.39
C GLN A 41 5.67 -33.08 30.09
N PRO A 42 6.20 -33.53 28.94
CA PRO A 42 6.22 -34.95 28.65
C PRO A 42 7.36 -35.55 29.47
N GLU A 43 7.02 -36.22 30.56
CA GLU A 43 7.92 -37.16 31.21
C GLU A 43 8.11 -38.36 30.27
N GLY A 44 9.19 -38.35 29.49
CA GLY A 44 9.74 -39.56 28.86
C GLY A 44 10.23 -39.39 27.43
N PRO A 45 11.48 -39.80 27.12
CA PRO A 45 11.97 -39.84 25.75
C PRO A 45 11.49 -41.13 25.07
N GLN A 46 10.50 -41.03 24.19
CA GLN A 46 10.16 -42.13 23.29
C GLN A 46 9.99 -41.62 21.86
N PHE A 47 11.06 -41.83 21.09
CA PHE A 47 11.01 -41.98 19.65
C PHE A 47 9.99 -43.06 19.28
N ALA A 48 8.91 -42.69 18.61
CA ALA A 48 8.04 -43.63 17.89
C ALA A 48 7.36 -42.92 16.71
N ILE A 49 8.09 -42.89 15.59
CA ILE A 49 7.53 -43.01 14.24
C ILE A 49 6.47 -44.13 14.22
N ASN A 50 5.23 -43.87 13.76
CA ASN A 50 4.55 -44.60 12.67
C ASN A 50 3.08 -44.18 12.41
N PRO A 51 2.42 -44.65 11.31
CA PRO A 51 1.76 -43.78 10.34
C PRO A 51 0.25 -44.05 10.21
N GLY A 52 -0.43 -43.19 9.43
CA GLY A 52 -1.66 -43.56 8.71
C GLY A 52 -2.92 -43.75 9.55
N GLY A 53 -3.86 -42.79 9.42
CA GLY A 53 -5.23 -42.98 9.91
C GLY A 53 -6.08 -41.77 9.59
N GLY A 54 -6.71 -41.77 8.40
CA GLY A 54 -7.60 -40.70 7.96
C GLY A 54 -8.92 -40.65 8.73
N ALA A 55 -9.51 -39.45 8.76
CA ALA A 55 -10.94 -39.24 8.95
C ALA A 55 -11.36 -37.95 8.22
N PRO A 56 -12.62 -37.85 7.75
CA PRO A 56 -12.97 -37.14 6.53
C PRO A 56 -13.67 -35.79 6.75
N GLY A 57 -13.47 -34.88 5.79
CA GLY A 57 -14.50 -33.93 5.35
C GLY A 57 -14.58 -32.59 6.10
N GLN A 58 -13.65 -31.67 5.85
CA GLN A 58 -13.97 -30.25 5.86
C GLN A 58 -14.19 -29.78 4.40
N PRO A 59 -15.30 -29.08 4.09
CA PRO A 59 -15.46 -28.42 2.80
C PRO A 59 -14.29 -27.46 2.57
N ALA A 60 -13.58 -27.65 1.47
CA ALA A 60 -12.45 -26.83 1.08
C ALA A 60 -12.86 -25.36 1.00
N ALA A 61 -12.28 -24.54 1.89
CA ALA A 61 -12.07 -23.13 1.62
C ALA A 61 -11.34 -23.00 0.26
N PRO A 62 -11.55 -21.91 -0.51
CA PRO A 62 -10.90 -21.74 -1.80
C PRO A 62 -9.37 -21.88 -1.67
N PRO A 63 -8.70 -22.42 -2.71
CA PRO A 63 -7.27 -22.71 -2.65
C PRO A 63 -6.49 -21.45 -2.28
N PHE A 64 -5.81 -21.49 -1.14
CA PHE A 64 -4.76 -20.53 -0.81
C PHE A 64 -3.64 -20.79 -1.83
N ASP A 65 -3.51 -19.93 -2.83
CA ASP A 65 -2.42 -19.99 -3.80
C ASP A 65 -1.15 -19.46 -3.11
N PRO A 66 -0.18 -20.31 -2.75
CA PRO A 66 1.04 -19.90 -2.05
C PRO A 66 2.06 -19.25 -3.01
N SER A 67 1.72 -19.06 -4.29
CA SER A 67 2.63 -18.61 -5.34
C SER A 67 2.65 -17.11 -5.55
N LYS A 68 1.84 -16.35 -4.80
CA LYS A 68 1.96 -14.90 -4.73
C LYS A 68 2.35 -14.51 -3.30
N PRO A 69 3.62 -14.16 -3.05
CA PRO A 69 3.93 -13.20 -2.02
C PRO A 69 3.08 -11.95 -2.32
N GLN A 70 1.96 -11.79 -1.60
CA GLN A 70 1.34 -10.48 -1.49
C GLN A 70 2.31 -9.70 -0.61
N GLU A 71 3.35 -9.12 -1.22
CA GLU A 71 4.15 -8.09 -0.58
C GLU A 71 3.18 -6.94 -0.27
N PRO A 72 2.82 -6.72 1.00
CA PRO A 72 1.90 -5.66 1.34
C PRO A 72 2.58 -4.35 0.94
N GLU A 73 1.99 -3.65 -0.04
CA GLU A 73 2.45 -2.33 -0.46
C GLU A 73 2.37 -1.41 0.77
N LEU A 74 3.51 -1.23 1.45
CA LEU A 74 3.65 -0.47 2.68
C LEU A 74 3.66 1.01 2.31
N PHE A 75 2.65 1.73 2.79
CA PHE A 75 2.55 3.17 2.61
C PHE A 75 3.08 3.89 3.85
N HIS A 76 4.03 4.81 3.65
CA HIS A 76 4.50 5.74 4.66
C HIS A 76 3.57 6.94 4.75
N ILE A 77 2.86 7.05 5.87
CA ILE A 77 1.89 8.12 6.09
C ILE A 77 2.40 9.02 7.22
N PRO A 78 2.67 10.31 6.94
CA PRO A 78 3.11 11.24 7.96
C PRO A 78 1.93 11.64 8.88
N CYS A 79 2.12 11.48 10.18
CA CYS A 79 1.27 12.03 11.23
C CYS A 79 1.34 13.57 11.23
N PRO A 80 0.28 14.29 11.65
CA PRO A 80 0.27 15.76 11.74
C PRO A 80 1.42 16.37 12.59
N ASN A 81 2.02 15.60 13.49
CA ASN A 81 3.19 16.02 14.29
C ASN A 81 4.55 15.61 13.67
N GLY A 82 4.56 15.04 12.46
CA GLY A 82 5.79 14.72 11.71
C GLY A 82 6.35 13.30 11.86
N HIS A 83 5.62 12.37 12.48
CA HIS A 83 6.06 10.97 12.60
C HIS A 83 5.62 10.14 11.40
N GLU A 84 6.51 9.30 10.87
CA GLU A 84 6.20 8.38 9.78
C GLU A 84 5.62 7.08 10.35
N LEU A 85 4.41 6.71 9.92
CA LEU A 85 3.83 5.40 10.19
C LEU A 85 3.89 4.54 8.94
N GLU A 86 4.37 3.32 9.10
CA GLU A 86 4.33 2.28 8.09
C GLU A 86 3.00 1.54 8.20
N THR A 87 2.11 1.73 7.22
CA THR A 87 0.81 1.05 7.23
C THR A 87 0.53 0.37 5.90
N PRO A 88 0.04 -0.87 5.92
CA PRO A 88 -0.32 -1.58 4.71
C PRO A 88 -1.51 -0.89 4.03
N ALA A 89 -1.57 -1.01 2.69
CA ALA A 89 -2.63 -0.44 1.85
C ALA A 89 -4.07 -0.72 2.34
N GLU A 90 -4.24 -1.79 3.08
CA GLU A 90 -5.51 -2.34 3.55
C GLU A 90 -6.06 -1.59 4.78
N MET A 91 -5.20 -0.87 5.50
CA MET A 91 -5.57 -0.01 6.62
C MET A 91 -5.76 1.47 6.22
N LEU A 92 -5.64 1.77 4.92
CA LEU A 92 -5.98 3.08 4.39
C LEU A 92 -7.47 3.37 4.64
N ASP A 93 -7.75 4.64 4.95
CA ASP A 93 -9.04 5.24 5.31
C ASP A 93 -9.60 4.95 6.71
N GLN A 94 -8.91 4.16 7.53
CA GLN A 94 -9.23 3.98 8.96
C GLN A 94 -8.65 5.10 9.84
N GLU A 95 -9.32 5.36 10.97
CA GLU A 95 -8.78 6.22 12.02
C GLU A 95 -7.83 5.40 12.88
N VAL A 96 -6.56 5.83 12.93
CA VAL A 96 -5.56 5.18 13.78
C VAL A 96 -4.96 6.17 14.76
N LEU A 97 -4.44 5.62 15.85
CA LEU A 97 -3.72 6.37 16.86
C LEU A 97 -2.22 6.29 16.56
N CYS A 98 -1.54 7.43 16.45
CA CYS A 98 -0.09 7.45 16.40
C CYS A 98 0.48 6.96 17.76
N PRO A 99 1.34 5.92 17.81
CA PRO A 99 1.91 5.44 19.08
C PRO A 99 2.88 6.45 19.72
N GLN A 100 3.45 7.37 18.92
CA GLN A 100 4.38 8.40 19.41
C GLN A 100 3.64 9.63 19.97
N CYS A 101 2.52 10.02 19.35
CA CYS A 101 1.83 11.28 19.68
C CYS A 101 0.50 11.07 20.41
N GLN A 102 -0.04 9.85 20.39
CA GLN A 102 -1.43 9.53 20.77
C GLN A 102 -2.50 10.40 20.08
N VAL A 103 -2.17 11.03 18.95
CA VAL A 103 -3.15 11.77 18.16
C VAL A 103 -3.89 10.81 17.25
N GLN A 104 -5.22 10.93 17.21
CA GLN A 104 -6.09 10.20 16.31
C GLN A 104 -6.15 10.95 14.97
N PHE A 105 -5.84 10.26 13.88
CA PHE A 105 -5.91 10.82 12.54
C PHE A 105 -6.35 9.76 11.54
N ARG A 106 -7.00 10.21 10.47
CA ARG A 106 -7.51 9.33 9.42
C ARG A 106 -6.41 9.07 8.40
N LEU A 107 -6.12 7.80 8.11
CA LEU A 107 -5.17 7.37 7.10
C LEU A 107 -5.68 7.67 5.69
N ARG A 108 -5.65 8.92 5.24
CA ARG A 108 -6.06 9.22 3.88
C ARG A 108 -4.93 8.87 2.93
N LYS A 109 -5.22 8.03 1.93
CA LYS A 109 -4.34 7.78 0.77
C LYS A 109 -3.90 9.06 0.05
N ARG A 110 -4.66 10.16 0.21
CA ARG A 110 -4.36 11.50 -0.31
C ARG A 110 -3.17 12.20 0.36
N ASP A 111 -2.80 11.79 1.57
CA ASP A 111 -1.68 12.37 2.33
C ASP A 111 -0.39 11.53 2.19
N SER A 112 -0.41 10.46 1.38
CA SER A 112 0.79 9.67 1.11
C SER A 112 1.84 10.51 0.38
N VAL A 113 3.08 10.42 0.85
CA VAL A 113 4.24 11.13 0.27
C VAL A 113 4.41 10.78 -1.21
N GLU A 114 4.04 9.56 -1.59
CA GLU A 114 4.04 9.08 -2.98
C GLU A 114 3.02 9.81 -3.85
N PHE A 115 1.84 10.17 -3.32
CA PHE A 115 0.87 10.98 -4.08
C PHE A 115 1.37 12.41 -4.27
N LYS A 116 2.07 12.98 -3.29
CA LYS A 116 2.73 14.29 -3.41
C LYS A 116 3.87 14.27 -4.44
N LYS A 117 4.78 13.29 -4.38
CA LYS A 117 5.86 13.14 -5.36
C LYS A 117 5.32 12.95 -6.78
N LYS A 118 4.33 12.06 -6.96
CA LYS A 118 3.75 11.79 -8.27
C LYS A 118 3.01 12.99 -8.84
N LYS A 119 2.40 13.83 -7.99
CA LYS A 119 1.75 15.07 -8.41
C LYS A 119 2.76 16.14 -8.83
N GLU A 120 3.81 16.36 -8.03
CA GLU A 120 4.87 17.32 -8.38
C GLU A 120 5.58 16.94 -9.68
N GLU A 121 5.86 15.65 -9.88
CA GLU A 121 6.44 15.15 -11.12
C GLU A 121 5.48 15.37 -12.31
N GLN A 122 4.18 15.16 -12.12
CA GLN A 122 3.20 15.41 -13.17
C GLN A 122 3.13 16.89 -13.55
N ASP A 123 3.23 17.78 -12.57
CA ASP A 123 3.20 19.23 -12.78
C ASP A 123 4.48 19.69 -13.50
N ARG A 124 5.66 19.19 -13.11
CA ARG A 124 6.93 19.43 -13.84
C ARG A 124 6.86 18.96 -15.28
N ILE A 125 6.31 17.78 -15.54
CA ILE A 125 6.15 17.26 -16.91
C ILE A 125 5.18 18.12 -17.72
N ARG A 126 4.11 18.66 -17.11
CA ARG A 126 3.17 19.56 -17.80
C ARG A 126 3.82 20.90 -18.14
N GLU A 127 4.60 21.46 -17.24
CA GLU A 127 5.35 22.70 -17.49
C GLU A 127 6.34 22.54 -18.66
N ILE A 128 7.09 21.43 -18.69
CA ILE A 128 8.01 21.13 -19.80
C ILE A 128 7.25 20.99 -21.13
N LYS A 129 6.08 20.35 -21.14
CA LYS A 129 5.25 20.19 -22.36
C LYS A 129 4.67 21.50 -22.86
N LEU A 130 4.27 22.40 -21.96
CA LEU A 130 3.77 23.73 -22.32
C LEU A 130 4.87 24.58 -22.99
N GLY A 131 6.11 24.47 -22.51
CA GLY A 131 7.27 25.09 -23.15
C GLY A 131 7.49 24.59 -24.59
N ASN A 132 7.43 23.27 -24.79
CA ASN A 132 7.59 22.67 -26.12
C ASN A 132 6.44 23.04 -27.07
N ALA A 133 5.21 23.13 -26.57
CA ALA A 133 4.06 23.55 -27.39
C ALA A 133 4.22 25.00 -27.89
N TRP A 134 4.70 25.90 -27.02
CA TRP A 134 4.97 27.29 -27.39
C TRP A 134 6.09 27.41 -28.43
N LEU A 135 7.20 26.65 -28.25
CA LEU A 135 8.29 26.59 -29.22
C LEU A 135 7.82 26.05 -30.58
N ASN A 136 7.02 24.98 -30.59
CA ASN A 136 6.47 24.41 -31.83
C ASN A 136 5.57 25.39 -32.58
N TRP A 137 4.76 26.19 -31.87
CA TRP A 137 3.97 27.26 -32.48
C TRP A 137 4.85 28.35 -33.09
N ALA A 138 5.93 28.74 -32.42
CA ALA A 138 6.88 29.71 -32.95
C ALA A 138 7.58 29.19 -34.21
N ILE A 139 8.00 27.92 -34.23
CA ILE A 139 8.59 27.26 -35.41
C ILE A 139 7.58 27.22 -36.56
N ALA A 140 6.33 26.82 -36.30
CA ALA A 140 5.29 26.78 -37.32
C ALA A 140 5.03 28.16 -37.93
N ALA A 141 4.95 29.21 -37.12
CA ALA A 141 4.80 30.58 -37.59
C ALA A 141 5.99 31.03 -38.45
N ALA A 142 7.23 30.72 -38.05
CA ALA A 142 8.43 31.06 -38.81
C ALA A 142 8.46 30.35 -40.18
N VAL A 143 8.11 29.06 -40.22
CA VAL A 143 8.02 28.28 -41.47
C VAL A 143 6.94 28.86 -42.39
N LEU A 144 5.78 29.24 -41.85
CA LEU A 144 4.68 29.80 -42.62
C LEU A 144 5.06 31.16 -43.25
N VAL A 145 5.72 32.04 -42.48
CA VAL A 145 6.25 33.30 -43.00
C VAL A 145 7.34 33.06 -44.04
N GLY A 146 8.25 32.12 -43.82
CA GLY A 146 9.31 31.76 -44.76
C GLY A 146 8.75 31.25 -46.09
N ILE A 147 7.78 30.34 -46.05
CA ILE A 147 7.08 29.84 -47.25
C ILE A 147 6.36 30.98 -47.98
N GLY A 148 5.70 31.88 -47.25
CA GLY A 148 5.04 33.06 -47.82
C GLY A 148 6.01 33.99 -48.55
N LEU A 149 7.17 34.27 -47.94
CA LEU A 149 8.24 35.08 -48.53
C LEU A 149 8.82 34.43 -49.79
N VAL A 150 9.11 33.13 -49.75
CA VAL A 150 9.60 32.38 -50.91
C VAL A 150 8.56 32.37 -52.04
N GLY A 151 7.29 32.16 -51.72
CA GLY A 151 6.20 32.24 -52.68
C GLY A 151 6.09 33.61 -53.36
N LEU A 152 6.21 34.70 -52.59
CA LEU A 152 6.21 36.06 -53.11
C LEU A 152 7.41 36.35 -54.03
N ILE A 153 8.60 35.85 -53.68
CA ILE A 153 9.80 35.99 -54.53
C ILE A 153 9.58 35.26 -55.87
N ILE A 154 9.08 34.03 -55.83
CA ILE A 154 8.79 33.23 -57.03
C ILE A 154 7.75 33.92 -57.92
N ALA A 155 6.66 34.41 -57.33
CA ALA A 155 5.63 35.16 -58.06
C ALA A 155 6.17 36.47 -58.65
N SER A 156 7.04 37.18 -57.92
CA SER A 156 7.69 38.39 -58.41
C SER A 156 8.61 38.13 -59.61
N GLN A 157 9.31 36.98 -59.64
CA GLN A 157 10.15 36.60 -60.77
C GLN A 157 9.33 36.19 -62.00
N MET A 158 8.21 35.48 -61.81
CA MET A 158 7.31 35.13 -62.92
C MET A 158 6.57 36.35 -63.48
N GLY A 159 6.17 37.32 -62.65
CA GLY A 159 5.52 38.55 -63.11
C GLY A 159 6.41 39.48 -63.96
N ARG A 160 7.72 39.21 -64.02
CA ARG A 160 8.68 39.98 -64.84
C ARG A 160 8.89 39.40 -66.24
N THR A 161 8.28 38.27 -66.60
CA THR A 161 8.33 37.80 -67.99
C THR A 161 7.34 38.61 -68.82
N PRO A 162 7.80 39.46 -69.76
CA PRO A 162 6.88 40.18 -70.64
C PRO A 162 6.10 39.17 -71.50
N PRO A 163 4.80 39.41 -71.75
CA PRO A 163 4.05 38.57 -72.67
C PRO A 163 4.69 38.62 -74.07
N PRO A 164 4.65 37.50 -74.82
CA PRO A 164 5.20 37.42 -76.17
C PRO A 164 4.47 38.33 -77.17
#